data_AF-A0A6B8M7H9-F1
#
_entry.id   AF-A0A6B8M7H9-F1
#
_cell.length_a   1.000
_cell.length_b   1.000
_cell.length_c   1.000
_cell.angle_alpha   90.00
_cell.angle_beta   90.00
_cell.angle_gamma   90.00
#
_symmetry.space_group_name_H-M   'P 1'
#
loop_
_entity.id
_entity.type
_entity.pdbx_description
1 polymer ?
#
loop_
_entity_poly.entity_id
_entity_poly.type
_entity_poly.pdbx_seq_one_letter_code
_entity_poly.pdbx_strand_id
1 'polypeptide(L)'
;MKYALRRYGWLLAALLLALGGAGLWTISATHDVSLSESELQSRIDSQLPKDVALKGAAQTLLQSVSVKSANVQLRDGKAALAFDVEGWLRNGKSVEIEASALGVPKYAEGALYFAPEKIDVGRLAYQGENASELVGRLAGKLGNDKLRAALEAKAQKADDWAATAVDAALRRYLEERPVYRLKDDMKGAAMKAALEKIAIEDGRLNVTFSLWRLSASVIGGLASFILGVILCILIVRAFLKGEGIEISAC
;
A
#
# COMPACT_ATOMS: atom_id res chain seq x y z
N MET A 1 28.79 4.28 54.29
CA MET A 1 28.38 3.77 52.95
C MET A 1 26.90 3.98 52.59
N LYS A 2 25.92 3.75 53.49
CA LYS A 2 24.47 3.90 53.16
C LYS A 2 24.03 5.27 52.61
N TYR A 3 24.70 6.36 53.01
CA TYR A 3 24.39 7.72 52.53
C TYR A 3 24.88 8.01 51.10
N ALA A 4 25.96 7.35 50.66
CA ALA A 4 26.50 7.55 49.31
C ALA A 4 25.57 6.95 48.26
N LEU A 5 25.08 5.72 48.47
CA LEU A 5 24.10 5.06 47.58
C LEU A 5 22.83 5.89 47.39
N ARG A 6 22.34 6.55 48.45
CA ARG A 6 21.14 7.38 48.37
C ARG A 6 21.35 8.62 47.50
N ARG A 7 22.53 9.27 47.54
CA ARG A 7 22.84 10.44 46.68
C ARG A 7 22.99 10.06 45.21
N TYR A 8 23.66 8.94 44.90
CA TYR A 8 23.80 8.48 43.51
C TYR A 8 22.45 8.09 42.89
N GLY A 9 21.53 7.51 43.67
CA GLY A 9 20.19 7.18 43.19
C GLY A 9 19.39 8.40 42.71
N TRP A 10 19.44 9.52 43.43
CA TRP A 10 18.76 10.75 43.03
C TRP A 10 19.38 11.41 41.80
N LEU A 11 20.71 11.37 41.65
CA LEU A 11 21.39 11.88 40.45
C LEU A 11 21.04 11.05 39.21
N LEU A 12 20.99 9.72 39.33
CA LEU A 12 20.60 8.85 38.23
C LEU A 12 19.13 9.10 37.82
N ALA A 13 18.24 9.27 38.80
CA ALA A 13 16.83 9.59 38.56
C ALA A 13 16.67 10.95 37.86
N ALA A 14 17.40 12.00 38.31
CA ALA A 14 17.38 13.31 37.69
C ALA A 14 17.93 13.29 36.25
N LEU A 15 19.01 12.52 36.01
CA LEU A 15 19.57 12.34 34.67
C LEU A 15 18.58 11.62 33.73
N LEU A 16 17.91 10.57 34.20
CA LEU A 16 16.87 9.87 33.43
C LEU A 16 15.68 10.77 33.14
N LEU A 17 15.27 11.62 34.10
CA LEU A 17 14.21 12.61 33.91
C LEU A 17 14.60 13.68 32.88
N ALA A 18 15.85 14.17 32.93
CA ALA A 18 16.37 15.14 31.98
C ALA A 18 16.49 14.54 30.57
N LEU A 19 16.97 13.30 30.44
CA LEU A 19 17.01 12.58 29.16
C LEU A 19 15.60 12.30 28.62
N GLY A 20 14.65 11.96 29.49
CA GLY A 20 13.24 11.79 29.12
C GLY A 20 12.59 13.10 28.67
N GLY A 21 12.84 14.20 29.38
CA GLY A 21 12.32 15.53 29.03
C GLY A 21 12.90 16.09 27.74
N ALA A 22 14.22 15.95 27.53
CA ALA A 22 14.87 16.32 26.27
C ALA A 22 14.39 15.45 25.10
N GLY A 23 14.15 14.16 25.35
CA GLY A 23 13.52 13.26 24.38
C GLY A 23 12.12 13.72 23.99
N LEU A 24 11.27 14.09 24.95
CA LEU A 24 9.90 14.55 24.65
C LEU A 24 9.84 15.79 23.74
N TRP A 25 10.81 16.71 23.86
CA TRP A 25 10.78 17.96 23.11
C TRP A 25 11.12 17.79 21.62
N THR A 26 12.07 16.90 21.29
CA THR A 26 12.53 16.67 19.91
C THR A 26 11.52 15.90 19.04
N ILE A 27 10.48 15.32 19.66
CA ILE A 27 9.54 14.41 19.00
C ILE A 27 8.26 15.14 18.55
N SER A 28 8.12 16.44 18.87
CA SER A 28 6.98 17.27 18.45
C SER A 28 7.00 17.71 16.98
N ALA A 29 8.08 17.44 16.24
CA ALA A 29 8.18 17.79 14.84
C ALA A 29 7.44 16.77 13.96
N THR A 30 6.43 17.22 13.22
CA THR A 30 5.88 16.49 12.08
C THR A 30 6.85 16.59 10.92
N HIS A 31 7.11 15.46 10.26
CA HIS A 31 7.90 15.44 9.04
C HIS A 31 6.99 15.09 7.86
N ASP A 32 6.98 15.97 6.87
CA ASP A 32 6.24 15.76 5.63
C ASP A 32 7.21 15.28 4.54
N VAL A 33 6.85 14.19 3.88
CA VAL A 33 7.53 13.74 2.67
C VAL A 33 6.55 13.94 1.52
N SER A 34 6.87 14.90 0.64
CA SER A 34 6.11 15.14 -0.58
C SER A 34 6.76 14.39 -1.74
N LEU A 35 6.00 13.54 -2.43
CA LEU A 35 6.42 12.92 -3.69
C LEU A 35 5.77 13.65 -4.86
N SER A 36 6.57 14.05 -5.85
CA SER A 36 6.03 14.62 -7.09
C SER A 36 5.42 13.53 -7.98
N GLU A 37 4.58 13.93 -8.93
CA GLU A 37 4.04 13.05 -9.97
C GLU A 37 5.16 12.33 -10.75
N SER A 38 6.21 13.06 -11.13
CA SER A 38 7.36 12.49 -11.87
C SER A 38 8.15 11.46 -11.07
N GLU A 39 8.29 11.65 -9.75
CA GLU A 39 8.93 10.66 -8.86
C GLU A 39 8.07 9.43 -8.68
N LEU A 40 6.75 9.61 -8.55
CA LEU A 40 5.80 8.49 -8.48
C LEU A 40 5.84 7.67 -9.77
N GLN A 41 5.82 8.36 -10.91
CA GLN A 41 5.90 7.79 -12.25
C GLN A 41 7.17 6.95 -12.41
N SER A 42 8.34 7.53 -12.11
CA SER A 42 9.62 6.82 -12.20
C SER A 42 9.67 5.56 -11.32
N ARG A 43 9.06 5.61 -10.14
CA ARG A 43 8.97 4.44 -9.25
C ARG A 43 8.04 3.37 -9.80
N ILE A 44 6.89 3.76 -10.36
CA ILE A 44 5.96 2.83 -10.99
C ILE A 44 6.63 2.16 -12.18
N ASP A 45 7.27 2.92 -13.06
CA ASP A 45 8.01 2.41 -14.22
C ASP A 45 9.08 1.40 -13.80
N SER A 46 9.76 1.63 -12.67
CA SER A 46 10.76 0.70 -12.14
C SER A 46 10.17 -0.61 -11.58
N GLN A 47 8.89 -0.62 -11.22
CA GLN A 47 8.19 -1.76 -10.62
C GLN A 47 7.22 -2.47 -11.58
N LEU A 48 6.97 -1.89 -12.76
CA LEU A 48 6.10 -2.51 -13.77
C LEU A 48 6.64 -3.91 -14.12
N PRO A 49 5.87 -4.97 -13.82
CA PRO A 49 6.31 -6.31 -14.15
C PRO A 49 6.28 -6.48 -15.66
N LYS A 50 7.40 -6.96 -16.20
CA LYS A 50 7.54 -7.23 -17.63
C LYS A 50 6.61 -8.35 -18.10
N ASP A 51 6.29 -9.31 -17.24
CA ASP A 51 5.33 -10.39 -17.51
C ASP A 51 4.73 -10.93 -16.21
N VAL A 52 3.39 -10.97 -16.13
CA VAL A 52 2.65 -11.60 -15.04
C VAL A 52 1.90 -12.80 -15.58
N ALA A 53 2.24 -13.98 -15.06
CA ALA A 53 1.45 -15.19 -15.31
C ALA A 53 0.11 -15.09 -14.57
N LEU A 54 -0.99 -15.15 -15.31
CA LEU A 54 -2.32 -15.17 -14.74
C LEU A 54 -2.60 -16.51 -14.05
N LYS A 55 -3.34 -16.47 -12.94
CA LYS A 55 -3.83 -17.66 -12.22
C LYS A 55 -5.35 -17.74 -12.32
N GLY A 56 -5.88 -18.96 -12.28
CA GLY A 56 -7.33 -19.21 -12.22
C GLY A 56 -8.02 -19.16 -13.59
N ALA A 57 -9.30 -18.79 -13.61
CA ALA A 57 -10.14 -18.84 -14.82
C ALA A 57 -9.57 -18.00 -15.99
N ALA A 58 -8.90 -16.88 -15.69
CA ALA A 58 -8.28 -16.02 -16.71
C ALA A 58 -7.17 -16.75 -17.51
N GLN A 59 -6.49 -17.74 -16.91
CA GLN A 59 -5.43 -18.52 -17.56
C GLN A 59 -5.94 -19.40 -18.72
N THR A 60 -7.25 -19.66 -18.77
CA THR A 60 -7.87 -20.44 -19.85
C THR A 60 -7.90 -19.66 -21.17
N LEU A 61 -7.91 -18.33 -21.10
CA LEU A 61 -7.98 -17.44 -22.26
C LEU A 61 -6.61 -16.80 -22.52
N LEU A 62 -5.99 -16.25 -21.47
CA LEU A 62 -4.75 -15.47 -21.55
C LEU A 62 -3.58 -16.28 -20.97
N GLN A 63 -2.49 -16.36 -21.72
CA GLN A 63 -1.23 -16.99 -21.34
C GLN A 63 -0.39 -16.08 -20.44
N SER A 64 -0.24 -14.80 -20.81
CA SER A 64 0.50 -13.80 -20.03
C SER A 64 -0.13 -12.42 -20.20
N VAL A 65 0.15 -11.54 -19.23
CA VAL A 65 -0.19 -10.13 -19.29
C VAL A 65 1.06 -9.32 -18.94
N SER A 66 1.36 -8.34 -19.77
CA SER A 66 2.45 -7.38 -19.62
C SER A 66 1.88 -5.98 -19.57
N VAL A 67 2.38 -5.14 -18.65
CA VAL A 67 2.00 -3.73 -18.60
C VAL A 67 3.07 -2.95 -19.35
N LYS A 68 2.72 -2.37 -20.51
CA LYS A 68 3.64 -1.60 -21.37
C LYS A 68 3.97 -0.25 -20.77
N SER A 69 2.95 0.45 -20.30
CA SER A 69 3.05 1.78 -19.74
C SER A 69 2.05 1.95 -18.60
N ALA A 70 2.41 2.81 -17.65
CA ALA A 70 1.47 3.36 -16.69
C ALA A 70 1.71 4.87 -16.65
N ASN A 71 0.68 5.69 -16.56
CA ASN A 71 0.80 7.14 -16.40
C ASN A 71 0.01 7.55 -15.16
N VAL A 72 0.65 8.26 -14.24
CA VAL A 72 0.03 8.72 -13.00
C VAL A 72 -0.22 10.20 -13.06
N GLN A 73 -1.44 10.61 -12.71
CA GLN A 73 -1.81 12.01 -12.51
C GLN A 73 -2.43 12.19 -11.13
N LEU A 74 -1.97 13.20 -10.40
CA LEU A 74 -2.48 13.52 -9.06
C LEU A 74 -3.36 14.77 -9.15
N ARG A 75 -4.68 14.64 -8.98
CA ARG A 75 -5.65 15.76 -9.07
C ARG A 75 -6.80 15.60 -8.08
N ASP A 76 -7.24 16.71 -7.51
CA ASP A 76 -8.44 16.79 -6.66
C ASP A 76 -8.47 15.76 -5.51
N GLY A 77 -7.32 15.54 -4.87
CA GLY A 77 -7.21 14.57 -3.78
C GLY A 77 -7.19 13.10 -4.23
N LYS A 78 -7.18 12.83 -5.54
CA LYS A 78 -7.23 11.49 -6.14
C LYS A 78 -6.03 11.25 -7.05
N ALA A 79 -5.72 9.98 -7.24
CA ALA A 79 -4.75 9.53 -8.22
C ALA A 79 -5.50 8.89 -9.40
N ALA A 80 -5.27 9.43 -10.59
CA ALA A 80 -5.69 8.84 -11.85
C ALA A 80 -4.51 8.07 -12.43
N LEU A 81 -4.73 6.81 -12.78
CA LEU A 81 -3.75 5.93 -13.38
C LEU A 81 -4.26 5.52 -14.75
N ALA A 82 -3.51 5.80 -15.81
CA ALA A 82 -3.74 5.21 -17.13
C ALA A 82 -2.76 4.06 -17.32
N PHE A 83 -3.20 2.95 -17.90
CA PHE A 83 -2.40 1.76 -18.12
C PHE A 83 -2.58 1.26 -19.55
N ASP A 84 -1.47 0.96 -20.20
CA ASP A 84 -1.46 0.23 -21.45
C ASP A 84 -1.02 -1.20 -21.15
N VAL A 85 -1.93 -2.15 -21.38
CA VAL A 85 -1.74 -3.56 -21.04
C VAL A 85 -1.72 -4.37 -22.33
N GLU A 86 -0.71 -5.22 -22.49
CA GLU A 86 -0.63 -6.21 -23.56
C GLU A 86 -0.80 -7.61 -22.98
N GLY A 87 -1.85 -8.30 -23.39
CA GLY A 87 -2.10 -9.70 -23.09
C GLY A 87 -1.77 -10.59 -24.27
N TRP A 88 -1.32 -11.81 -23.99
CA TRP A 88 -1.13 -12.85 -24.99
C TRP A 88 -2.15 -13.95 -24.77
N LEU A 89 -2.92 -14.28 -25.80
CA LEU A 89 -3.87 -15.38 -25.77
C LEU A 89 -3.14 -16.71 -26.04
N ARG A 90 -3.73 -17.82 -25.60
CA ARG A 90 -3.19 -19.17 -25.84
C ARG A 90 -3.02 -19.54 -27.31
N ASN A 91 -3.73 -18.87 -28.21
CA ASN A 91 -3.59 -19.03 -29.65
C ASN A 91 -2.44 -18.21 -30.26
N GLY A 92 -1.59 -17.59 -29.43
CA GLY A 92 -0.43 -16.79 -29.84
C GLY A 92 -0.77 -15.37 -30.29
N LYS A 93 -2.01 -14.92 -30.11
CA LYS A 93 -2.46 -13.59 -30.54
C LYS A 93 -2.37 -12.58 -29.39
N SER A 94 -1.86 -11.39 -29.67
CA SER A 94 -1.81 -10.30 -28.71
C SER A 94 -3.14 -9.54 -28.64
N VAL A 95 -3.46 -9.05 -27.45
CA VAL A 95 -4.58 -8.18 -27.14
C VAL A 95 -4.03 -6.98 -26.39
N GLU A 96 -4.30 -5.78 -26.88
CA GLU A 96 -3.93 -4.53 -26.21
C GLU A 96 -5.17 -3.93 -25.56
N ILE A 97 -5.01 -3.51 -24.32
CA ILE A 97 -6.08 -2.95 -23.48
C ILE A 97 -5.57 -1.65 -22.91
N GLU A 98 -6.22 -0.56 -23.29
CA GLU A 98 -6.06 0.75 -22.66
C GLU A 98 -7.09 0.85 -21.54
N ALA A 99 -6.63 1.02 -20.30
CA ALA A 99 -7.49 1.16 -19.14
C ALA A 99 -7.09 2.39 -18.33
N SER A 100 -8.05 3.04 -17.69
CA SER A 100 -7.79 4.09 -16.72
C SER A 100 -8.51 3.80 -15.41
N ALA A 101 -7.89 4.14 -14.29
CA ALA A 101 -8.44 3.94 -12.96
C ALA A 101 -8.29 5.23 -12.15
N LEU A 102 -9.37 5.64 -11.50
CA LEU A 102 -9.39 6.76 -10.57
C LEU A 102 -9.58 6.21 -9.16
N GLY A 103 -8.73 6.61 -8.23
CA GLY A 103 -8.76 6.06 -6.87
C GLY A 103 -8.01 6.91 -5.86
N VAL A 104 -8.05 6.44 -4.61
CA VAL A 104 -7.35 7.08 -3.49
C VAL A 104 -6.21 6.16 -3.06
N PRO A 105 -4.98 6.67 -2.90
CA PRO A 105 -3.88 5.88 -2.35
C PRO A 105 -4.20 5.50 -0.91
N LYS A 106 -4.09 4.21 -0.60
CA LYS A 106 -4.31 3.66 0.74
C LYS A 106 -3.01 3.08 1.25
N TYR A 107 -2.70 3.31 2.52
CA TYR A 107 -1.53 2.70 3.14
C TYR A 107 -1.93 1.63 4.12
N ALA A 108 -1.31 0.47 3.98
CA ALA A 108 -1.46 -0.66 4.88
C ALA A 108 -0.12 -1.41 4.97
N GLU A 109 0.22 -1.95 6.14
CA GLU A 109 1.37 -2.87 6.31
C GLU A 109 2.74 -2.35 5.81
N GLY A 110 2.88 -1.03 5.68
CA GLY A 110 4.10 -0.42 5.14
C GLY A 110 4.23 -0.38 3.64
N ALA A 111 3.12 -0.52 2.95
CA ALA A 111 3.05 -0.34 1.52
C ALA A 111 1.88 0.56 1.14
N LEU A 112 2.07 1.30 0.05
CA LEU A 112 1.06 2.12 -0.58
C LEU A 112 0.37 1.27 -1.63
N TYR A 113 -0.92 1.05 -1.41
CA TYR A 113 -1.84 0.39 -2.32
C TYR A 113 -2.66 1.44 -3.04
N PHE A 114 -3.17 1.08 -4.21
CA PHE A 114 -4.11 1.92 -4.93
C PHE A 114 -5.48 1.27 -4.87
N ALA A 115 -6.43 1.91 -4.20
CA ALA A 115 -7.81 1.44 -4.14
C ALA A 115 -8.62 2.16 -5.23
N PRO A 116 -8.89 1.52 -6.38
CA PRO A 116 -9.65 2.13 -7.46
C PRO A 116 -11.11 2.32 -7.05
N GLU A 117 -11.61 3.55 -7.15
CA GLU A 117 -13.03 3.87 -7.03
C GLU A 117 -13.75 3.53 -8.33
N LYS A 118 -13.17 3.97 -9.45
CA LYS A 118 -13.72 3.79 -10.80
C LYS A 118 -12.62 3.28 -11.73
N ILE A 119 -12.96 2.33 -12.58
CA ILE A 119 -12.10 1.86 -13.68
C ILE A 119 -12.89 2.07 -14.97
N ASP A 120 -12.29 2.76 -15.92
CA ASP A 120 -12.81 2.95 -17.27
C ASP A 120 -11.90 2.18 -18.23
N VAL A 121 -12.45 1.15 -18.86
CA VAL A 121 -11.78 0.39 -19.92
C VAL A 121 -12.01 1.16 -21.22
N GLY A 122 -10.95 1.72 -21.79
CA GLY A 122 -11.00 2.59 -22.96
C GLY A 122 -11.09 1.78 -24.25
N ARG A 123 -9.95 1.24 -24.69
CA ARG A 123 -9.83 0.57 -25.99
C ARG A 123 -9.36 -0.87 -25.80
N LEU A 124 -10.03 -1.79 -26.49
CA LEU A 124 -9.59 -3.17 -26.62
C LEU A 124 -9.27 -3.43 -28.10
N ALA A 125 -7.98 -3.63 -28.38
CA ALA A 125 -7.49 -3.97 -29.71
C ALA A 125 -7.02 -5.43 -29.73
N TYR A 126 -7.49 -6.20 -30.70
CA TYR A 126 -7.12 -7.58 -30.91
C TYR A 126 -6.23 -7.67 -32.15
N GLN A 127 -4.98 -8.08 -31.99
CA GLN A 127 -3.98 -8.04 -33.07
C GLN A 127 -3.84 -6.66 -33.74
N GLY A 128 -4.02 -5.57 -32.98
CA GLY A 128 -3.98 -4.20 -33.48
C GLY A 128 -5.28 -3.72 -34.16
N GLU A 129 -6.31 -4.56 -34.23
CA GLU A 129 -7.62 -4.20 -34.80
C GLU A 129 -8.65 -3.99 -33.67
N ASN A 130 -9.48 -2.95 -33.79
CA ASN A 130 -10.56 -2.77 -32.83
C ASN A 130 -11.61 -3.88 -32.94
N ALA A 131 -12.23 -4.25 -31.83
CA ALA A 131 -13.33 -5.22 -31.81
C ALA A 131 -14.44 -4.85 -32.83
N SER A 132 -14.75 -3.56 -32.96
CA SER A 132 -15.69 -3.02 -33.94
C SER A 132 -15.30 -3.28 -35.40
N GLU A 133 -14.00 -3.21 -35.73
CA GLU A 133 -13.49 -3.47 -37.08
C GLU A 133 -13.51 -4.96 -37.43
N LEU A 134 -13.18 -5.81 -36.46
CA LEU A 134 -13.28 -7.26 -36.58
C LEU A 134 -14.72 -7.69 -36.87
N VAL A 135 -15.68 -7.14 -36.12
CA VAL A 135 -17.11 -7.38 -36.31
C VAL A 135 -17.57 -6.85 -37.67
N GLY A 136 -17.16 -5.63 -38.05
CA GLY A 136 -17.47 -5.04 -39.36
C GLY A 136 -16.99 -5.90 -40.53
N ARG A 137 -15.79 -6.47 -40.44
CA ARG A 137 -15.22 -7.35 -41.47
C ARG A 137 -15.94 -8.68 -41.58
N LEU A 138 -16.30 -9.28 -40.44
CA LEU A 138 -17.09 -10.52 -40.40
C LEU A 138 -18.49 -10.28 -40.97
N ALA A 139 -19.14 -9.18 -40.60
CA ALA A 139 -20.44 -8.81 -41.12
C ALA A 139 -20.40 -8.57 -42.64
N GLY A 140 -19.38 -7.86 -43.15
CA GLY A 140 -19.19 -7.60 -44.58
C GLY A 140 -19.01 -8.86 -45.42
N LYS A 141 -18.45 -9.94 -44.85
CA LYS A 141 -18.32 -11.24 -45.53
C LYS A 141 -19.59 -12.09 -45.52
N LEU A 142 -20.51 -11.84 -44.59
CA LEU A 142 -21.68 -12.68 -44.36
C LEU A 142 -22.96 -12.15 -45.04
N GLY A 143 -22.95 -10.92 -45.55
CA GLY A 143 -23.95 -10.38 -46.50
C GLY A 143 -25.41 -10.37 -46.02
N ASN A 144 -25.68 -10.61 -44.73
CA ASN A 144 -27.03 -10.82 -44.21
C ASN A 144 -27.30 -9.88 -43.03
N ASP A 145 -28.21 -8.93 -43.23
CA ASP A 145 -28.49 -7.83 -42.28
C ASP A 145 -28.96 -8.32 -40.91
N LYS A 146 -29.70 -9.43 -40.85
CA LYS A 146 -30.12 -10.05 -39.58
C LYS A 146 -28.94 -10.61 -38.79
N LEU A 147 -27.94 -11.16 -39.50
CA LEU A 147 -26.74 -11.71 -38.87
C LEU A 147 -25.84 -10.58 -38.36
N ARG A 148 -25.80 -9.45 -39.09
CA ARG A 148 -25.09 -8.24 -38.68
C ARG A 148 -25.64 -7.68 -37.37
N ALA A 149 -26.96 -7.50 -37.25
CA ALA A 149 -27.57 -7.03 -36.01
C ALA A 149 -27.34 -8.01 -34.82
N ALA A 150 -27.36 -9.32 -35.07
CA ALA A 150 -27.07 -10.33 -34.06
C ALA A 150 -25.59 -10.34 -33.63
N LEU A 151 -24.66 -10.09 -34.57
CA LEU A 151 -23.23 -9.95 -34.31
C LEU A 151 -22.94 -8.67 -33.53
N GLU A 152 -23.56 -7.54 -33.89
CA GLU A 152 -23.44 -6.27 -33.16
C GLU A 152 -23.95 -6.41 -31.72
N ALA A 153 -25.13 -7.04 -31.51
CA ALA A 153 -25.65 -7.29 -30.17
C ALA A 153 -24.78 -8.25 -29.33
N LYS A 154 -24.11 -9.23 -29.98
CA LYS A 154 -23.16 -10.12 -29.30
C LYS A 154 -21.82 -9.46 -29.05
N ALA A 155 -21.36 -8.60 -29.94
CA ALA A 155 -20.14 -7.82 -29.79
C ALA A 155 -20.29 -6.90 -28.59
N GLN A 156 -21.41 -6.18 -28.47
CA GLN A 156 -21.65 -5.31 -27.32
C GLN A 156 -21.71 -6.09 -26.01
N LYS A 157 -22.37 -7.25 -25.98
CA LYS A 157 -22.34 -8.14 -24.81
C LYS A 157 -20.94 -8.68 -24.50
N ALA A 158 -20.12 -8.92 -25.52
CA ALA A 158 -18.74 -9.36 -25.35
C ALA A 158 -17.86 -8.23 -24.82
N ASP A 159 -18.06 -7.00 -25.28
CA ASP A 159 -17.38 -5.80 -24.79
C ASP A 159 -17.75 -5.51 -23.34
N ASP A 160 -19.04 -5.56 -22.99
CA ASP A 160 -19.51 -5.39 -21.60
C ASP A 160 -18.95 -6.47 -20.67
N TRP A 161 -18.96 -7.73 -21.14
CA TRP A 161 -18.40 -8.85 -20.40
C TRP A 161 -16.88 -8.71 -20.23
N ALA A 162 -16.17 -8.32 -21.29
CA ALA A 162 -14.72 -8.11 -21.26
C ALA A 162 -14.37 -6.95 -20.33
N ALA A 163 -15.09 -5.83 -20.40
CA ALA A 163 -14.91 -4.69 -19.51
C ALA A 163 -15.13 -5.09 -18.05
N THR A 164 -16.17 -5.88 -17.75
CA THR A 164 -16.45 -6.39 -16.40
C THR A 164 -15.34 -7.32 -15.90
N ALA A 165 -14.86 -8.22 -16.76
CA ALA A 165 -13.78 -9.15 -16.42
C ALA A 165 -12.45 -8.41 -16.18
N VAL A 166 -12.16 -7.40 -17.01
CA VAL A 166 -10.98 -6.54 -16.88
C VAL A 166 -11.07 -5.67 -15.62
N ASP A 167 -12.21 -5.05 -15.32
CA ASP A 167 -12.42 -4.29 -14.09
C ASP A 167 -12.17 -5.16 -12.86
N ALA A 168 -12.79 -6.35 -12.79
CA ALA A 168 -12.59 -7.26 -11.67
C ALA A 168 -11.12 -7.72 -11.52
N ALA A 169 -10.44 -8.01 -12.64
CA ALA A 169 -9.04 -8.39 -12.63
C ALA A 169 -8.12 -7.24 -12.22
N LEU A 170 -8.35 -6.03 -12.74
CA LEU A 170 -7.58 -4.83 -12.41
C LEU A 170 -7.80 -4.40 -10.96
N ARG A 171 -9.04 -4.40 -10.45
CA ARG A 171 -9.34 -4.13 -9.03
C ARG A 171 -8.55 -5.07 -8.15
N ARG A 172 -8.65 -6.37 -8.41
CA ARG A 172 -7.92 -7.38 -7.64
C ARG A 172 -6.41 -7.17 -7.72
N TYR A 173 -5.88 -6.91 -8.90
CA TYR A 173 -4.46 -6.69 -9.11
C TYR A 173 -3.97 -5.45 -8.36
N LEU A 174 -4.66 -4.32 -8.46
CA LEU A 174 -4.30 -3.04 -7.84
C LEU A 174 -4.45 -3.08 -6.31
N GLU A 175 -5.42 -3.84 -5.78
CA GLU A 175 -5.60 -4.03 -4.35
C GLU A 175 -4.57 -4.97 -3.72
N GLU A 176 -4.16 -6.04 -4.44
CA GLU A 176 -3.20 -7.01 -3.93
C GLU A 176 -1.73 -6.55 -4.12
N ARG A 177 -1.43 -5.76 -5.16
CA ARG A 177 -0.07 -5.30 -5.47
C ARG A 177 0.18 -3.91 -4.89
N PRO A 178 1.17 -3.76 -4.00
CA PRO A 178 1.58 -2.44 -3.58
C PRO A 178 2.24 -1.69 -4.73
N VAL A 179 1.83 -0.44 -4.96
CA VAL A 179 2.45 0.50 -5.89
C VAL A 179 3.83 0.92 -5.38
N TYR A 180 3.95 1.04 -4.06
CA TYR A 180 5.20 1.37 -3.41
C TYR A 180 5.33 0.63 -2.08
N ARG A 181 6.41 -0.11 -1.91
CA ARG A 181 6.76 -0.72 -0.62
C ARG A 181 7.88 0.09 0.01
N LEU A 182 7.67 0.52 1.25
CA LEU A 182 8.77 1.06 2.04
C LEU A 182 9.81 -0.03 2.21
N LYS A 183 11.09 0.35 2.14
CA LYS A 183 12.19 -0.58 2.34
C LYS A 183 12.03 -1.25 3.72
N ASP A 184 12.16 -2.57 3.80
CA ASP A 184 12.06 -3.31 5.07
C ASP A 184 13.38 -3.20 5.87
N ASP A 185 13.86 -1.98 6.09
CA ASP A 185 14.96 -1.67 6.99
C ASP A 185 14.43 -1.12 8.33
N MET A 186 15.31 -0.99 9.34
CA MET A 186 14.93 -0.41 10.64
C MET A 186 14.28 0.99 10.49
N LYS A 187 14.68 1.73 9.44
CA LYS A 187 14.09 3.04 9.10
C LYS A 187 12.67 2.89 8.57
N GLY A 188 12.42 1.89 7.71
CA GLY A 188 11.10 1.53 7.22
C GLY A 188 10.14 1.14 8.34
N ALA A 189 10.58 0.33 9.31
CA ALA A 189 9.76 -0.02 10.46
C ALA A 189 9.35 1.22 11.29
N ALA A 190 10.28 2.16 11.49
CA ALA A 190 9.97 3.44 12.15
C ALA A 190 8.99 4.28 11.32
N MET A 191 9.17 4.38 9.99
CA MET A 191 8.25 5.08 9.10
C MET A 191 6.84 4.47 9.09
N LYS A 192 6.74 3.13 9.17
CA LYS A 192 5.47 2.41 9.30
C LYS A 192 4.71 2.81 10.56
N ALA A 193 5.41 2.94 11.69
CA ALA A 193 4.82 3.34 12.95
C ALA A 193 4.50 4.84 13.03
N ALA A 194 5.25 5.67 12.29
CA ALA A 194 5.10 7.12 12.29
C ALA A 194 4.05 7.63 11.31
N LEU A 195 3.54 6.82 10.38
CA LEU A 195 2.58 7.32 9.41
C LEU A 195 1.28 7.77 10.08
N GLU A 196 0.91 9.03 9.86
CA GLU A 196 -0.33 9.61 10.39
C GLU A 196 -1.38 9.79 9.29
N LYS A 197 -0.99 10.46 8.20
CA LYS A 197 -1.91 10.85 7.14
C LYS A 197 -1.25 10.76 5.77
N ILE A 198 -2.05 10.40 4.77
CA ILE A 198 -1.69 10.53 3.35
C ILE A 198 -2.73 11.45 2.73
N ALA A 199 -2.25 12.50 2.08
CA ALA A 199 -3.08 13.45 1.36
C ALA A 199 -2.46 13.72 -0.01
N ILE A 200 -3.31 13.98 -1.00
CA ILE A 200 -2.86 14.51 -2.29
C ILE A 200 -3.21 16.00 -2.28
N GLU A 201 -2.19 16.85 -2.27
CA GLU A 201 -2.32 18.31 -2.21
C GLU A 201 -1.37 18.91 -3.25
N ASP A 202 -1.83 19.91 -4.01
CA ASP A 202 -1.06 20.61 -5.04
C ASP A 202 -0.39 19.69 -6.08
N GLY A 203 -1.05 18.58 -6.45
CA GLY A 203 -0.51 17.58 -7.39
C GLY A 203 0.66 16.77 -6.83
N ARG A 204 0.82 16.72 -5.51
CA ARG A 204 1.86 15.96 -4.82
C ARG A 204 1.23 15.01 -3.82
N LEU A 205 1.85 13.86 -3.64
CA LEU A 205 1.47 12.91 -2.59
C LEU A 205 2.23 13.30 -1.32
N ASN A 206 1.52 13.94 -0.38
CA ASN A 206 2.05 14.32 0.91
C ASN A 206 1.80 13.20 1.92
N VAL A 207 2.90 12.70 2.46
CA VAL A 207 2.90 11.65 3.48
C VAL A 207 3.36 12.30 4.78
N THR A 208 2.44 12.50 5.72
CA THR A 208 2.71 13.12 7.01
C THR A 208 3.06 12.05 8.04
N PHE A 209 4.24 12.19 8.62
CA PHE A 209 4.73 11.34 9.68
C PHE A 209 4.62 12.05 11.03
N SER A 210 3.88 11.45 11.95
CA SER A 210 3.82 11.83 13.35
C SER A 210 4.77 10.96 14.17
N LEU A 211 5.85 11.58 14.62
CA LEU A 211 6.73 10.95 15.59
C LEU A 211 6.05 10.70 16.94
N TRP A 212 4.89 11.31 17.21
CA TRP A 212 4.22 11.22 18.50
C TRP A 212 3.75 9.80 18.85
N ARG A 213 3.30 9.05 17.83
CA ARG A 213 2.98 7.62 17.95
C ARG A 213 4.21 6.77 18.29
N LEU A 214 5.38 7.20 17.81
CA LEU A 214 6.65 6.54 18.04
C LEU A 214 7.18 6.85 19.45
N SER A 215 7.05 8.09 19.95
CA SER A 215 7.30 8.37 21.37
C SER A 215 6.37 7.62 22.30
N ALA A 216 5.07 7.52 21.97
CA ALA A 216 4.11 6.89 22.88
C ALA A 216 4.48 5.43 23.17
N SER A 217 4.92 4.68 22.14
CA SER A 217 5.39 3.31 22.30
C SER A 217 6.73 3.23 23.05
N VAL A 218 7.67 4.14 22.78
CA VAL A 218 8.95 4.21 23.51
C VAL A 218 8.76 4.60 24.98
N ILE A 219 7.93 5.61 25.27
CA ILE A 219 7.59 6.05 26.63
C ILE A 219 6.85 4.94 27.38
N GLY A 220 5.91 4.26 26.72
CA GLY A 220 5.24 3.09 27.30
C GLY A 220 6.23 1.98 27.66
N GLY A 221 7.16 1.67 26.76
CA GLY A 221 8.24 0.71 27.03
C GLY A 221 9.15 1.13 28.17
N LEU A 222 9.56 2.41 28.21
CA LEU A 222 10.39 2.97 29.26
C LEU A 222 9.66 2.96 30.62
N ALA A 223 8.39 3.34 30.66
CA ALA A 223 7.56 3.31 31.86
C ALA A 223 7.39 1.88 32.39
N SER A 224 7.15 0.91 31.50
CA SER A 224 7.10 -0.51 31.85
C SER A 224 8.44 -1.01 32.40
N PHE A 225 9.56 -0.57 31.81
CA PHE A 225 10.90 -0.93 32.28
C PHE A 225 11.17 -0.35 33.68
N ILE A 226 10.88 0.94 33.89
CA ILE A 226 11.02 1.60 35.20
C ILE A 226 10.15 0.90 36.25
N LEU A 227 8.90 0.58 35.92
CA LEU A 227 7.99 -0.15 36.81
C LEU A 227 8.56 -1.53 37.17
N GLY A 228 9.11 -2.26 36.19
CA GLY A 228 9.78 -3.54 36.41
C GLY A 228 10.99 -3.43 37.34
N VAL A 229 11.83 -2.40 37.15
CA VAL A 229 12.97 -2.11 38.03
C VAL A 229 12.50 -1.79 39.46
N ILE A 230 11.46 -0.98 39.62
CA ILE A 230 10.88 -0.66 40.93
C ILE A 230 10.36 -1.94 41.61
N LEU A 231 9.62 -2.79 40.89
CA LEU A 231 9.14 -4.08 41.39
C LEU A 231 10.29 -4.99 41.84
N CYS A 232 11.35 -5.11 41.05
CA CYS A 232 12.54 -5.88 41.43
C CYS A 232 13.18 -5.34 42.72
N ILE A 233 13.32 -4.02 42.85
CA ILE A 233 13.86 -3.40 44.07
C ILE A 233 12.97 -3.68 45.27
N LEU A 234 11.64 -3.59 45.11
CA LEU A 234 10.68 -3.89 46.18
C LEU A 234 10.75 -5.34 46.63
N ILE A 235 10.84 -6.29 45.69
CA ILE A 235 10.99 -7.73 45.98
C ILE A 235 12.28 -8.00 46.74
N VAL A 236 13.41 -7.48 46.26
CA VAL A 236 14.71 -7.64 46.94
C VAL A 236 14.68 -7.04 48.35
N ARG A 237 14.01 -5.90 48.51
CA ARG A 237 13.88 -5.23 49.81
C ARG A 237 12.98 -6.01 50.78
N ALA A 238 11.89 -6.60 50.30
CA ALA A 238 11.02 -7.46 51.09
C ALA A 238 11.78 -8.72 51.55
N PHE A 239 12.51 -9.37 50.64
CA PHE A 239 13.34 -10.54 50.93
C PHE A 239 14.43 -10.23 51.97
N LEU A 240 15.15 -9.11 51.84
CA LEU A 240 16.20 -8.72 52.78
C LEU A 240 15.70 -8.34 54.17
N LYS A 241 14.44 -7.93 54.31
CA LYS A 241 13.83 -7.61 55.61
C LYS A 241 13.45 -8.86 56.41
N GLY A 242 13.47 -10.05 55.81
CA GLY A 242 13.05 -11.27 56.49
C GLY A 242 11.56 -11.31 56.83
N GLU A 243 10.76 -10.42 56.21
CA GLU A 243 9.30 -10.56 56.20
C GLU A 243 9.00 -11.72 55.24
N GLY A 244 9.00 -12.94 55.79
CA GLY A 244 8.56 -14.11 55.05
C GLY A 244 7.20 -13.82 54.45
N ILE A 245 7.09 -13.91 53.12
CA ILE A 245 5.80 -13.88 52.45
C ILE A 245 5.09 -15.15 52.92
N GLU A 246 4.24 -15.05 53.94
CA GLU A 246 3.29 -16.10 54.28
C GLU A 246 2.31 -16.16 53.12
N ILE A 247 2.66 -16.95 52.11
CA ILE A 247 1.72 -17.38 51.08
C ILE A 247 0.77 -18.32 51.81
N SER A 248 -0.30 -17.75 52.38
CA SER A 248 -1.41 -18.50 52.94
C SER A 248 -2.05 -19.27 51.79
N ALA A 249 -1.56 -20.49 51.57
CA ALA A 249 -2.25 -21.48 50.75
C ALA A 249 -3.58 -21.78 51.46
N CYS A 250 -4.69 -21.61 50.74
CA CYS A 250 -5.95 -22.25 51.11
C CYS A 250 -5.76 -23.77 51.17
#